data_AF-A0A2A4QZB3-F1
#
_entry.id   AF-A0A2A4QZB3-F1
#
_cell.length_a   1.000
_cell.length_b   1.000
_cell.length_c   1.000
_cell.angle_alpha   90.00
_cell.angle_beta   90.00
_cell.angle_gamma   90.00
#
_symmetry.space_group_name_H-M   'P 1'
#
loop_
_entity.id
_entity.type
_entity.pdbx_description
1 polymer ?
#
loop_
_entity_poly.entity_id
_entity_poly.type
_entity_poly.pdbx_seq_one_letter_code
_entity_poly.pdbx_strand_id
1 'polypeptide(L)'
;MIDDGDPLNYATAAAAKSIFLMKTTPDGVVPNAQTDNLSLALGLKQVSGNAATVTANVWPLTVVAPPLVTNGFVNYTAGSHSSFLSPADSLAATTAMQTDAVTYLVSGAITTSNTAVTE
;
A
#
# COMPACT_ATOMS: atom_id res chain seq x y z
N MET A 1 -23.14 -18.44 -2.75
CA MET A 1 -21.91 -19.19 -2.44
C MET A 1 -20.85 -18.15 -2.10
N ILE A 2 -20.10 -18.33 -1.03
CA ILE A 2 -18.95 -17.45 -0.74
C ILE A 2 -17.88 -17.75 -1.80
N ASP A 3 -17.35 -16.71 -2.44
CA ASP A 3 -16.25 -16.88 -3.40
C ASP A 3 -14.95 -17.03 -2.62
N ASP A 4 -14.45 -18.27 -2.48
CA ASP A 4 -13.21 -18.54 -1.75
C ASP A 4 -11.99 -17.82 -2.37
N GLY A 5 -12.10 -17.31 -3.60
CA GLY A 5 -11.09 -16.49 -4.26
C GLY A 5 -11.13 -15.00 -3.91
N ASP A 6 -12.23 -14.49 -3.33
CA ASP A 6 -12.35 -13.07 -2.96
C ASP A 6 -11.57 -12.79 -1.66
N PRO A 7 -10.50 -11.97 -1.71
CA PRO A 7 -9.71 -11.62 -0.54
C PRO A 7 -10.52 -10.98 0.61
N LEU A 8 -11.66 -10.34 0.30
CA LEU A 8 -12.53 -9.74 1.32
C LEU A 8 -13.05 -10.76 2.33
N ASN A 9 -13.25 -12.02 1.91
CA ASN A 9 -13.71 -13.09 2.78
C ASN A 9 -12.70 -13.44 3.89
N TYR A 10 -11.45 -13.04 3.72
CA TYR A 10 -10.37 -13.29 4.67
C TYR A 10 -9.98 -12.06 5.50
N ALA A 11 -10.65 -10.91 5.29
CA ALA A 11 -10.27 -9.65 5.93
C ALA A 11 -10.22 -9.75 7.48
N THR A 12 -11.22 -10.42 8.07
CA THR A 12 -11.28 -10.63 9.53
C THR A 12 -10.12 -11.50 10.03
N ALA A 13 -9.77 -12.56 9.31
CA ALA A 13 -8.65 -13.43 9.68
C ALA A 13 -7.30 -12.73 9.52
N ALA A 14 -7.18 -11.91 8.47
CA ALA A 14 -5.98 -11.15 8.16
C ALA A 14 -5.72 -10.02 9.18
N ALA A 15 -6.76 -9.46 9.81
CA ALA A 15 -6.63 -8.42 10.84
C ALA A 15 -5.77 -8.84 12.05
N ALA A 16 -5.62 -10.14 12.32
CA ALA A 16 -4.74 -10.67 13.37
C ALA A 16 -3.26 -10.80 12.94
N LYS A 17 -2.92 -10.40 11.72
CA LYS A 17 -1.57 -10.46 11.14
C LYS A 17 -1.08 -9.05 10.86
N SER A 18 0.25 -8.92 10.79
CA SER A 18 0.88 -7.72 10.25
C SER A 18 0.71 -7.73 8.73
N ILE A 19 0.11 -6.68 8.17
CA ILE A 19 -0.13 -6.52 6.73
C ILE A 19 0.54 -5.25 6.23
N PHE A 20 1.37 -5.42 5.21
CA PHE A 20 1.81 -4.33 4.35
C PHE A 20 1.25 -4.55 2.94
N LEU A 21 0.39 -3.64 2.49
CA LEU A 21 -0.16 -3.64 1.14
C LEU A 21 0.54 -2.58 0.29
N MET A 22 0.87 -2.94 -0.95
CA MET A 22 1.41 -2.02 -1.94
C MET A 22 0.32 -1.74 -2.98
N LYS A 23 0.00 -0.46 -3.19
CA LYS A 23 -0.96 0.01 -4.19
C LYS A 23 -0.24 0.92 -5.16
N THR A 24 -0.50 0.79 -6.47
CA THR A 24 -0.07 1.78 -7.46
C THR A 24 -1.26 2.59 -7.96
N THR A 25 -1.10 3.88 -8.19
CA THR A 25 -2.13 4.72 -8.82
C THR A 25 -1.51 5.51 -9.97
N PRO A 26 -2.02 5.35 -11.22
CA PRO A 26 -3.07 4.42 -11.63
C PRO A 26 -2.61 2.94 -11.63
N ASP A 27 -3.54 2.00 -11.46
CA ASP A 27 -3.33 0.56 -11.69
C ASP A 27 -4.16 0.07 -12.88
N GLY A 28 -3.49 -0.54 -13.87
CA GLY A 28 -4.12 -1.04 -15.10
C GLY A 28 -4.52 -2.52 -15.07
N VAL A 29 -4.20 -3.24 -13.99
CA VAL A 29 -4.49 -4.68 -13.82
C VAL A 29 -5.61 -4.87 -12.81
N VAL A 30 -5.48 -4.24 -11.64
CA VAL A 30 -6.50 -4.27 -10.59
C VAL A 30 -7.08 -2.88 -10.45
N PRO A 31 -8.38 -2.67 -10.73
CA PRO A 31 -8.92 -1.32 -10.63
C PRO A 31 -8.83 -0.82 -9.18
N ASN A 32 -8.38 0.43 -9.01
CA ASN A 32 -7.99 0.94 -7.70
C ASN A 32 -9.11 0.87 -6.65
N ALA A 33 -10.37 1.00 -7.06
CA ALA A 33 -11.53 0.89 -6.16
C ALA A 33 -11.61 -0.46 -5.43
N GLN A 34 -11.12 -1.55 -6.04
CA GLN A 34 -11.12 -2.89 -5.46
C GLN A 34 -10.04 -2.99 -4.37
N THR A 35 -8.84 -2.49 -4.66
CA THR A 35 -7.77 -2.37 -3.68
C THR A 35 -8.19 -1.45 -2.53
N ASP A 36 -8.98 -0.42 -2.83
CA ASP A 36 -9.49 0.51 -1.83
C ASP A 36 -10.51 -0.19 -0.91
N ASN A 37 -11.45 -0.94 -1.47
CA ASN A 37 -12.41 -1.71 -0.68
C ASN A 37 -11.73 -2.77 0.20
N LEU A 38 -10.69 -3.45 -0.32
CA LEU A 38 -9.92 -4.41 0.46
C LEU A 38 -9.18 -3.73 1.62
N SER A 39 -8.52 -2.61 1.35
CA SER A 39 -7.80 -1.86 2.38
C SER A 39 -8.75 -1.33 3.46
N LEU A 40 -9.97 -0.93 3.09
CA LEU A 40 -11.02 -0.53 4.03
C LEU A 40 -11.47 -1.72 4.91
N ALA A 41 -11.75 -2.87 4.30
CA ALA A 41 -12.17 -4.06 5.03
C ALA A 41 -11.08 -4.58 5.99
N LEU A 42 -9.81 -4.37 5.64
CA LEU A 42 -8.65 -4.68 6.47
C LEU A 42 -8.30 -3.61 7.51
N GLY A 43 -8.98 -2.46 7.52
CA GLY A 43 -8.70 -1.37 8.45
C GLY A 43 -7.35 -0.69 8.22
N LEU A 44 -6.82 -0.71 6.99
CA LEU A 44 -5.48 -0.20 6.69
C LEU A 44 -5.45 1.34 6.64
N LYS A 45 -4.45 1.91 7.31
CA LYS A 45 -4.09 3.33 7.16
C LYS A 45 -3.15 3.51 5.97
N GLN A 46 -3.28 4.61 5.26
CA GLN A 46 -2.30 4.99 4.25
C GLN A 46 -1.07 5.56 4.93
N VAL A 47 0.11 5.03 4.59
CA VAL A 47 1.40 5.57 5.02
C VAL A 47 1.97 6.41 3.88
N SER A 48 2.28 7.67 4.18
CA SER A 48 2.71 8.65 3.19
C SER A 48 3.83 9.50 3.76
N GLY A 49 4.96 9.59 3.05
CA GLY A 49 6.04 10.50 3.42
C GLY A 49 5.67 11.98 3.27
N ASN A 50 4.59 12.28 2.54
CA ASN A 50 4.02 13.61 2.44
C ASN A 50 2.74 13.78 3.28
N ALA A 51 2.49 12.95 4.29
CA ALA A 51 1.23 12.99 5.07
C ALA A 51 0.85 14.38 5.62
N ALA A 52 1.81 15.27 5.87
CA ALA A 52 1.57 16.65 6.30
C ALA A 52 0.90 17.54 5.23
N THR A 53 1.05 17.21 3.94
CA THR A 53 0.45 17.94 2.81
C THR A 53 -0.82 17.27 2.29
N VAL A 54 -1.10 16.03 2.68
CA VAL A 54 -2.33 15.30 2.32
C VAL A 54 -3.51 15.82 3.15
N THR A 55 -4.10 16.92 2.68
CA THR A 55 -5.28 17.55 3.29
C THR A 55 -6.55 16.80 2.87
N ALA A 56 -6.97 15.85 3.72
CA ALA A 56 -8.36 15.46 3.97
C ALA A 56 -9.26 14.83 2.87
N ASN A 57 -8.82 14.60 1.62
CA ASN A 57 -9.77 14.13 0.58
C ASN A 57 -9.47 12.79 -0.13
N VAL A 58 -8.49 11.97 0.29
CA VAL A 58 -8.01 10.86 -0.59
C VAL A 58 -8.10 9.44 0.02
N TRP A 59 -8.35 9.27 1.32
CA TRP A 59 -8.49 7.92 1.91
C TRP A 59 -9.44 7.86 3.12
N PRO A 60 -10.40 6.90 3.19
CA PRO A 60 -11.41 6.85 4.24
C PRO A 60 -10.89 6.48 5.65
N LEU A 61 -9.68 5.92 5.79
CA LEU A 61 -9.17 5.43 7.08
C LEU A 61 -7.99 6.24 7.66
N THR A 62 -7.75 7.45 7.17
CA THR A 62 -6.63 8.35 7.57
C THR A 62 -5.33 8.08 6.83
N VAL A 63 -4.60 9.16 6.55
CA VAL A 63 -3.21 9.16 6.06
C VAL A 63 -2.29 9.51 7.21
N VAL A 64 -1.23 8.73 7.42
CA VAL A 64 -0.28 8.89 8.52
C VAL A 64 1.15 8.99 7.99
N ALA A 65 2.00 9.74 8.70
CA ALA A 65 3.42 9.81 8.40
C ALA A 65 4.12 8.49 8.76
N PRO A 66 5.14 8.05 7.99
CA PRO A 66 6.00 6.95 8.40
C PRO A 66 6.86 7.34 9.62
N PRO A 67 7.34 6.36 10.42
CA PRO A 67 7.06 4.93 10.30
C PRO A 67 5.72 4.53 10.95
N LEU A 68 5.05 3.52 10.40
CA LEU A 68 3.87 2.89 11.00
C LEU A 68 4.17 1.44 11.40
N VAL A 69 4.03 1.09 12.69
CA VAL A 69 4.33 -0.25 13.25
C VAL A 69 3.10 -1.15 13.38
N THR A 70 2.15 -1.03 12.46
CA THR A 70 0.92 -1.83 12.41
C THR A 70 0.53 -2.05 10.93
N ASN A 71 -0.71 -2.43 10.68
CA ASN A 71 -1.24 -2.68 9.35
C ASN A 71 -1.44 -1.38 8.58
N GLY A 72 -0.99 -1.37 7.34
CA GLY A 72 -1.12 -0.21 6.47
C GLY A 72 -0.81 -0.53 5.03
N PHE A 73 -0.89 0.51 4.21
CA PHE A 73 -0.50 0.45 2.82
C PHE A 73 0.24 1.69 2.39
N VAL A 74 1.03 1.57 1.33
CA VAL A 74 1.65 2.71 0.64
C VAL A 74 1.02 2.82 -0.74
N ASN A 75 0.64 4.04 -1.12
CA ASN A 75 0.19 4.35 -2.47
C ASN A 75 1.36 4.91 -3.28
N TYR A 76 1.82 4.16 -4.27
CA TYR A 76 2.86 4.54 -5.21
C TYR A 76 2.23 5.26 -6.40
N THR A 77 2.69 6.47 -6.70
CA THR A 77 2.16 7.34 -7.76
C THR A 77 2.90 7.20 -9.09
N ALA A 78 3.90 6.32 -9.13
CA ALA A 78 4.69 6.00 -10.32
C ALA A 78 4.89 4.49 -10.43
N GLY A 79 5.24 4.03 -11.64
CA GLY A 79 5.37 2.61 -11.97
C GLY A 79 4.03 2.00 -12.39
N SER A 80 3.96 0.67 -12.31
CA SER A 80 2.79 -0.15 -12.66
C SER A 80 2.61 -1.29 -11.65
N HIS A 81 1.55 -2.07 -11.80
CA HIS A 81 1.26 -3.25 -10.99
C HIS A 81 2.46 -4.22 -10.87
N SER A 82 3.29 -4.31 -11.92
CA SER A 82 4.46 -5.21 -11.97
C SER A 82 5.76 -4.57 -11.48
N SER A 83 5.74 -3.31 -11.05
CA SER A 83 6.96 -2.58 -10.68
C SER A 83 7.72 -3.19 -9.50
N PHE A 84 7.08 -3.99 -8.65
CA PHE A 84 7.79 -4.73 -7.61
C PHE A 84 8.82 -5.73 -8.19
N LEU A 85 8.53 -6.30 -9.37
CA LEU A 85 9.35 -7.35 -10.00
C LEU A 85 10.14 -6.85 -11.23
N SER A 86 9.72 -5.75 -11.85
CA SER A 86 10.31 -5.23 -13.08
C SER A 86 10.52 -3.71 -13.04
N PRO A 87 11.74 -3.20 -13.32
CA PRO A 87 12.03 -1.77 -13.36
C PRO A 87 11.62 -1.08 -14.66
N ALA A 88 10.99 -1.80 -15.60
CA ALA A 88 10.72 -1.29 -16.95
C ALA A 88 9.90 0.01 -16.98
N ASP A 89 8.90 0.13 -16.10
CA ASP A 89 8.05 1.33 -16.04
C ASP A 89 8.65 2.46 -15.19
N SER A 90 9.36 2.10 -14.11
CA SER A 90 10.04 3.07 -13.24
C SER A 90 11.02 2.37 -12.30
N LEU A 91 12.31 2.57 -12.54
CA LEU A 91 13.36 2.10 -11.64
C LEU A 91 13.19 2.67 -10.22
N ALA A 92 12.81 3.94 -10.11
CA ALA A 92 12.61 4.60 -8.82
C ALA A 92 11.45 3.97 -8.02
N ALA A 93 10.33 3.63 -8.68
CA ALA A 93 9.22 2.95 -8.03
C ALA A 93 9.59 1.53 -7.62
N THR A 94 10.27 0.77 -8.50
CA THR A 94 10.76 -0.58 -8.19
C THR A 94 11.68 -0.59 -6.98
N THR A 95 12.67 0.29 -6.95
CA THR A 95 13.57 0.40 -5.79
C THR A 95 12.81 0.79 -4.53
N ALA A 96 11.83 1.71 -4.61
CA ALA A 96 11.03 2.10 -3.46
C ALA A 96 10.20 0.93 -2.92
N MET A 97 9.42 0.26 -3.78
CA MET A 97 8.59 -0.89 -3.41
C MET A 97 9.42 -2.02 -2.78
N GLN A 98 10.57 -2.35 -3.36
CA GLN A 98 11.45 -3.39 -2.81
C GLN A 98 12.08 -2.96 -1.47
N THR A 99 12.51 -1.70 -1.35
CA THR A 99 13.10 -1.17 -0.11
C THR A 99 12.09 -1.13 1.02
N ASP A 100 10.87 -0.66 0.75
CA ASP A 100 9.81 -0.58 1.75
C ASP A 100 9.35 -1.99 2.17
N ALA A 101 9.28 -2.94 1.23
CA ALA A 101 8.98 -4.34 1.54
C ALA A 101 10.06 -5.00 2.42
N VAL A 102 11.34 -4.81 2.10
CA VAL A 102 12.45 -5.33 2.91
C VAL A 102 12.46 -4.65 4.30
N THR A 103 12.25 -3.34 4.36
CA THR A 103 12.15 -2.60 5.62
C THR A 103 11.04 -3.17 6.51
N TYR A 104 9.87 -3.41 5.93
CA TYR A 104 8.75 -4.01 6.63
C TYR A 104 9.06 -5.43 7.13
N LEU A 105 9.69 -6.28 6.30
CA LEU A 105 10.08 -7.64 6.70
C LEU A 105 11.09 -7.67 7.84
N VAL A 106 12.01 -6.71 7.88
CA VAL A 106 13.07 -6.63 8.91
C VAL A 106 12.56 -6.01 10.21
N SER A 107 11.72 -4.98 10.13
CA SER A 107 11.37 -4.14 11.28
C SER A 107 9.93 -4.24 11.74
N GLY A 108 9.04 -4.78 10.91
CA GLY A 108 7.59 -4.67 11.10
C GLY A 108 7.04 -3.26 10.91
N ALA A 109 7.87 -2.29 10.51
CA ALA A 109 7.47 -0.92 10.26
C ALA A 109 7.27 -0.68 8.76
N ILE A 110 6.18 -0.01 8.41
CA ILE A 110 5.92 0.50 7.08
C ILE A 110 6.54 1.89 6.98
N THR A 111 7.42 2.06 5.99
CA THR A 111 8.09 3.31 5.65
C THR A 111 7.78 3.71 4.21
N THR A 112 8.21 4.90 3.82
CA THR A 112 8.27 5.32 2.41
C THR A 112 9.69 5.72 2.08
N SER A 113 10.42 4.90 1.33
CA SER A 113 11.84 5.16 1.04
C SER A 113 12.06 6.26 0.01
N ASN A 114 11.00 6.67 -0.71
CA ASN A 114 11.08 7.71 -1.73
C ASN A 114 9.74 8.47 -1.88
N THR A 115 9.71 9.73 -1.45
CA THR A 115 8.53 10.60 -1.50
C THR A 115 8.20 11.13 -2.89
N ALA A 116 9.08 10.96 -3.87
CA ALA A 116 8.82 11.36 -5.27
C ALA A 116 7.98 10.34 -6.04
N VAL A 117 7.84 9.12 -5.52
CA VAL A 117 7.07 8.02 -6.15
C VAL A 117 5.98 7.48 -5.23
N THR A 118 5.79 8.10 -4.07
CA THR A 118 4.72 7.79 -3.11
C THR A 118 3.90 9.05 -2.87
N GLU A 119 2.60 8.88 -2.59
CA GLU A 119 1.77 9.98 -2.12
C GLU A 119 2.30 10.56 -0.83
#